data_AF-A0A346MZA1-F1
#
_entry.id   AF-A0A346MZA1-F1
#
_cell.length_a   1.000
_cell.length_b   1.000
_cell.length_c   1.000
_cell.angle_alpha   90.00
_cell.angle_beta   90.00
_cell.angle_gamma   90.00
#
_symmetry.space_group_name_H-M   'P 1'
#
loop_
_entity.id
_entity.type
_entity.pdbx_description
1 polymer ?
#
loop_
_entity_poly.entity_id
_entity_poly.type
_entity_poly.pdbx_seq_one_letter_code
_entity_poly.pdbx_strand_id
1 'polypeptide(L)'
;MKSVLLITLPLALLAGCASTPQVVAGCKGACSSHEDGYQWAQRANLTDDRPCAGSYPAEFIDGCRDGVEDLYQIRRATRSL
;
A
#
# COMPACT_ATOMS: atom_id res chain seq x y z
N MET A 1 -43.59 -16.40 40.69
CA MET A 1 -43.49 -15.73 39.37
C MET A 1 -42.04 -15.31 39.21
N LYS A 2 -41.25 -16.03 38.42
CA LYS A 2 -39.80 -15.78 38.26
C LYS A 2 -39.58 -15.35 36.81
N SER A 3 -39.42 -14.05 36.62
CA SER A 3 -39.28 -13.40 35.33
C SER A 3 -38.05 -13.93 34.60
N VAL A 4 -38.27 -14.49 33.41
CA VAL A 4 -37.24 -14.84 32.44
C VAL A 4 -36.79 -13.55 31.79
N LEU A 5 -35.57 -13.10 32.10
CA LEU A 5 -34.94 -11.97 31.44
C LEU A 5 -34.03 -12.51 30.34
N LEU A 6 -34.59 -12.66 29.15
CA LEU A 6 -33.87 -12.97 27.90
C LEU A 6 -33.01 -11.75 27.53
N ILE A 7 -31.71 -11.81 27.87
CA ILE A 7 -30.73 -10.83 27.39
C ILE A 7 -30.30 -11.24 25.99
N THR A 8 -31.00 -10.73 24.98
CA THR A 8 -30.56 -10.75 23.58
C THR A 8 -29.37 -9.80 23.43
N LEU A 9 -28.16 -10.37 23.47
CA LEU A 9 -26.91 -9.65 23.24
C LEU A 9 -26.79 -9.37 21.72
N PRO A 10 -26.78 -8.12 21.24
CA PRO A 10 -26.55 -7.86 19.83
C PRO A 10 -25.08 -8.14 19.55
N LEU A 11 -24.80 -9.21 18.79
CA LEU A 11 -23.48 -9.44 18.21
C LEU A 11 -23.17 -8.23 17.30
N ALA A 12 -22.37 -7.31 17.82
CA ALA A 12 -21.82 -6.21 17.06
C ALA A 12 -20.97 -6.80 15.92
N LEU A 13 -21.45 -6.62 14.70
CA LEU A 13 -20.76 -6.92 13.46
C LEU A 13 -19.44 -6.13 13.41
N LEU A 14 -18.35 -6.77 13.83
CA LEU A 14 -17.01 -6.34 13.45
C LEU A 14 -16.84 -6.65 11.96
N ALA A 15 -17.36 -5.77 11.12
CA ALA A 15 -17.01 -5.71 9.70
C ALA A 15 -15.52 -5.33 9.62
N GLY A 16 -14.65 -6.34 9.62
CA GLY A 16 -13.23 -6.15 9.35
C GLY A 16 -13.07 -5.60 7.94
N CYS A 17 -12.46 -4.41 7.81
CA CYS A 17 -11.99 -3.92 6.52
C CYS A 17 -10.92 -4.89 6.01
N ALA A 18 -11.31 -5.86 5.20
CA ALA A 18 -10.36 -6.65 4.42
C ALA A 18 -9.73 -5.71 3.40
N SER A 19 -8.50 -5.28 3.64
CA SER A 19 -7.73 -4.49 2.68
C SER A 19 -7.45 -5.38 1.46
N THR A 20 -8.12 -5.12 0.35
CA THR A 20 -7.79 -5.77 -0.93
C THR A 20 -6.36 -5.37 -1.32
N PRO A 21 -5.52 -6.31 -1.79
CA PRO A 21 -4.21 -5.97 -2.32
C PRO A 21 -4.38 -4.96 -3.46
N GLN A 22 -3.70 -3.81 -3.35
CA GLN A 22 -3.74 -2.81 -4.42
C GLN A 22 -3.08 -3.39 -5.68
N VAL A 23 -3.85 -3.49 -6.76
CA VAL A 23 -3.30 -3.88 -8.06
C VAL A 23 -2.63 -2.64 -8.65
N VAL A 24 -1.30 -2.64 -8.67
CA VAL A 24 -0.50 -1.56 -9.22
C VAL A 24 -0.37 -1.77 -10.73
N ALA A 25 -0.76 -0.76 -11.51
CA ALA A 25 -0.49 -0.78 -12.94
C ALA A 25 1.01 -0.65 -13.20
N GLY A 26 1.57 -1.54 -14.01
CA GLY A 26 2.97 -1.46 -14.44
C GLY A 26 3.30 -0.12 -15.11
N CYS A 27 4.57 0.26 -15.08
CA CYS A 27 5.04 1.48 -15.72
C CYS A 27 4.70 1.50 -17.22
N LYS A 28 4.28 2.67 -17.72
CA LYS A 28 3.92 2.90 -19.12
C LYS A 28 4.75 4.07 -19.67
N GLY A 29 5.22 3.94 -20.91
CA GLY A 29 6.03 4.97 -21.58
C GLY A 29 7.53 4.76 -21.33
N ALA A 30 8.24 5.82 -20.94
CA ALA A 30 9.64 5.71 -20.52
C ALA A 30 9.70 5.02 -19.15
N CYS A 31 10.32 3.85 -19.11
CA CYS A 31 10.46 2.99 -17.94
C CYS A 31 11.87 2.42 -17.88
N SER A 32 12.86 3.28 -18.11
CA SER A 32 14.24 2.85 -18.32
C SER A 32 15.26 3.66 -17.54
N SER A 33 14.92 4.79 -16.95
CA SER A 33 15.84 5.55 -16.11
C SER A 33 15.50 5.41 -14.63
N HIS A 34 16.47 5.77 -13.78
CA HIS A 34 16.27 5.90 -12.34
C HIS A 34 15.12 6.87 -12.01
N GLU A 35 15.11 8.04 -12.64
CA GLU A 35 14.03 9.03 -12.47
C GLU A 35 12.66 8.47 -12.86
N ASP A 36 12.56 7.70 -13.95
CA ASP A 36 11.29 7.08 -14.36
C ASP A 36 10.76 6.12 -13.28
N GLY A 37 11.66 5.33 -12.69
CA GLY A 37 11.35 4.38 -11.61
C GLY A 37 10.86 5.11 -10.37
N TYR A 38 11.62 6.12 -9.93
CA TYR A 38 11.27 6.95 -8.77
C TYR A 38 9.89 7.59 -8.95
N GLN A 39 9.69 8.27 -10.08
CA GLN A 39 8.43 8.96 -10.35
C GLN A 39 7.25 8.00 -10.51
N TRP A 40 7.47 6.80 -11.05
CA TRP A 40 6.44 5.77 -11.11
C TRP A 40 6.03 5.33 -9.70
N ALA A 41 6.98 5.07 -8.80
CA ALA A 41 6.70 4.72 -7.41
C ALA A 41 5.87 5.80 -6.70
N GLN A 42 6.24 7.08 -6.89
CA GLN A 42 5.51 8.23 -6.32
C GLN A 42 4.07 8.32 -6.85
N ARG A 43 3.88 8.25 -8.18
CA ARG A 43 2.54 8.35 -8.79
C ARG A 43 1.64 7.19 -8.40
N ALA A 44 2.21 5.98 -8.28
CA ALA A 44 1.48 4.79 -7.87
C ALA A 44 1.26 4.70 -6.36
N ASN A 45 1.89 5.59 -5.58
CA ASN A 45 1.86 5.62 -4.11
C ASN A 45 2.18 4.25 -3.50
N LEU A 46 3.21 3.59 -4.02
CA LEU A 46 3.57 2.22 -3.63
C LEU A 46 3.80 2.12 -2.12
N THR A 47 3.24 1.08 -1.49
CA THR A 47 3.45 0.81 -0.04
C THR A 47 4.58 -0.16 0.24
N ASP A 48 5.04 -0.88 -0.77
CA ASP A 48 6.09 -1.87 -0.70
C ASP A 48 6.79 -1.96 -2.07
N ASP A 49 7.97 -2.56 -2.08
CA ASP A 49 8.90 -2.58 -3.21
C ASP A 49 8.66 -3.73 -4.19
N ARG A 50 7.74 -4.66 -3.89
CA ARG A 50 7.43 -5.80 -4.77
C ARG A 50 7.06 -5.36 -6.19
N PRO A 51 6.32 -4.26 -6.42
CA PRO A 51 6.02 -3.78 -7.77
C PRO A 51 7.25 -3.28 -8.54
N CYS A 52 8.33 -2.89 -7.85
CA CYS A 52 9.59 -2.53 -8.50
C CYS A 52 10.27 -3.76 -9.11
N ALA A 53 9.96 -4.97 -8.64
CA ALA A 53 10.45 -6.20 -9.24
C ALA A 53 9.75 -6.48 -10.57
N GLY A 54 10.51 -6.94 -11.57
CA GLY A 54 9.96 -7.27 -12.89
C GLY A 54 11.00 -7.17 -14.00
N SER A 55 10.52 -7.12 -15.24
CA SER A 55 11.36 -6.98 -16.44
C SER A 55 11.69 -5.51 -16.72
N TYR A 56 12.26 -4.81 -15.74
CA TYR A 56 12.73 -3.42 -15.87
C TYR A 56 14.26 -3.36 -15.84
N PRO A 57 14.87 -2.33 -16.46
CA PRO A 57 16.31 -2.07 -16.31
C PRO A 57 16.71 -1.84 -14.85
N ALA A 58 17.97 -2.14 -14.51
CA ALA A 58 18.44 -2.06 -13.13
C ALA A 58 18.30 -0.64 -12.54
N GLU A 59 18.63 0.37 -13.34
CA GLU A 59 18.51 1.78 -12.98
C GLU A 59 17.06 2.16 -12.63
N PHE A 60 16.07 1.66 -13.38
CA PHE A 60 14.65 1.87 -13.08
C PHE A 60 14.25 1.21 -11.76
N ILE A 61 14.72 -0.02 -11.51
CA ILE A 61 14.43 -0.76 -10.28
C ILE A 61 14.98 -0.01 -9.07
N ASP A 62 16.21 0.50 -9.16
CA ASP A 62 16.85 1.26 -8.10
C ASP A 62 16.06 2.55 -7.79
N GLY A 63 15.69 3.32 -8.81
CA GLY A 63 14.88 4.53 -8.61
C GLY A 63 13.50 4.23 -8.04
N CYS A 64 12.87 3.14 -8.47
CA CYS A 64 11.59 2.71 -7.90
C CYS A 64 11.71 2.42 -6.40
N ARG A 65 12.76 1.70 -5.98
CA ARG A 65 12.99 1.39 -4.56
C ARG A 65 13.24 2.64 -3.73
N ASP A 66 14.01 3.59 -4.24
CA ASP A 66 14.24 4.88 -3.57
C ASP A 66 12.91 5.62 -3.37
N GLY A 67 12.04 5.65 -4.39
CA GLY A 67 10.71 6.26 -4.27
C GLY A 67 9.81 5.55 -3.24
N VAL A 68 9.83 4.21 -3.19
CA VAL A 68 9.12 3.45 -2.16
C VAL A 68 9.64 3.78 -0.75
N GLU A 69 10.95 3.87 -0.58
CA GLU A 69 11.57 4.23 0.69
C GLU A 69 11.13 5.62 1.15
N ASP A 70 11.17 6.61 0.27
CA ASP A 70 10.72 7.97 0.58
C ASP A 70 9.25 8.02 1.03
N LEU A 71 8.36 7.32 0.31
CA LEU A 71 6.96 7.21 0.71
C LEU A 71 6.78 6.50 2.06
N TYR A 72 7.63 5.51 2.35
CA TYR A 72 7.64 4.84 3.65
C TYR A 72 8.03 5.82 4.76
N GLN A 73 9.11 6.58 4.58
CA GLN A 73 9.57 7.56 5.57
C GLN A 73 8.52 8.65 5.81
N ILE A 74 7.91 9.19 4.75
CA ILE A 74 6.85 10.20 4.86
C ILE A 74 5.66 9.65 5.65
N ARG A 75 5.18 8.44 5.33
CA ARG A 75 4.05 7.83 6.06
C ARG A 75 4.38 7.53 7.51
N ARG A 76 5.62 7.14 7.80
CA ARG A 76 6.08 6.91 9.16
C ARG A 76 6.10 8.21 9.97
N ALA A 77 6.59 9.29 9.35
CA ALA A 77 6.61 10.61 9.95
C ALA A 77 5.19 11.12 10.23
N THR A 78 4.24 10.95 9.29
CA THR A 78 2.86 11.43 9.46
C THR A 78 2.01 10.59 10.39
N ARG A 79 2.28 9.28 10.53
CA ARG A 79 1.57 8.41 11.50
C ARG A 79 1.95 8.71 12.96
N SER A 80 3.03 9.44 13.18
CA SER A 80 3.55 9.77 14.53
C SER A 80 2.92 11.03 15.12
N LEU A 81 1.97 11.65 14.42
CA LEU A 81 1.16 12.82 14.82
C LEU A 81 -0.30 12.40 15.04
#